data_AF-A0AAD6WPF8-F1
#
_entry.id   AF-A0AAD6WPF8-F1
#
_cell.length_a   1.000
_cell.length_b   1.000
_cell.length_c   1.000
_cell.angle_alpha   90.00
_cell.angle_beta   90.00
_cell.angle_gamma   90.00
#
_symmetry.space_group_name_H-M   'P 1'
#
loop_
_entity.id
_entity.type
_entity.pdbx_description
1 polymer ?
#
loop_
_entity_poly.entity_id
_entity_poly.type
_entity_poly.pdbx_seq_one_letter_code
_entity_poly.pdbx_strand_id
1 'polypeptide(L)'
;MRLSSKGDTIPYVQQMCELDRRSLGCPFSIEISKAYSSTRGFMFSSAQCTRLEYLKVSLWVSSLLVIEEGPTPFLRHLDLAFDYAQMSPEPVVFLDAPLLRSAALNENALHAVVLPWAQLTELTLHYLFPQECAAVLQLTSNLVYCKLIIAGNDGVQPRPDVTLLRLESLTLEPHRHTTKTSGYLETFVVPTLRHLQVEEQILGSDPVNSLIIFVSKSGCTLEGIYVSGKRQLSKDIYRRAFPSIELSFDEFYFGEGADRL
;
A
#
# COMPACT_ATOMS: atom_id res chain seq x y z
N MET A 1 14.98 -12.45 -2.68
CA MET A 1 15.43 -13.17 -3.90
C MET A 1 14.19 -13.39 -4.75
N ARG A 2 14.18 -12.96 -6.02
CA ARG A 2 12.95 -12.84 -6.83
C ARG A 2 12.67 -14.12 -7.61
N LEU A 3 11.56 -14.80 -7.34
CA LEU A 3 11.07 -15.95 -8.13
C LEU A 3 10.07 -15.47 -9.19
N SER A 4 10.39 -15.69 -10.47
CA SER A 4 9.49 -15.46 -11.61
C SER A 4 9.38 -16.76 -12.41
N SER A 5 8.34 -17.58 -12.18
CA SER A 5 8.12 -18.79 -12.99
C SER A 5 7.50 -18.43 -14.34
N LYS A 6 8.23 -18.65 -15.43
CA LYS A 6 7.65 -18.66 -16.78
C LYS A 6 7.02 -20.03 -17.01
N GLY A 7 5.70 -20.10 -17.05
CA GLY A 7 4.91 -21.10 -17.79
C GLY A 7 4.92 -22.58 -17.36
N ASP A 8 5.92 -23.07 -16.63
CA ASP A 8 6.02 -24.50 -16.33
C ASP A 8 5.46 -24.85 -14.94
N THR A 9 4.52 -25.80 -14.90
CA THR A 9 3.90 -26.33 -13.69
C THR A 9 4.91 -27.17 -12.89
N ILE A 10 5.74 -26.53 -12.08
CA ILE A 10 6.67 -27.24 -11.18
C ILE A 10 5.86 -27.88 -10.04
N PRO A 11 6.03 -29.19 -9.73
CA PRO A 11 5.37 -29.83 -8.60
C PRO A 11 5.66 -29.12 -7.27
N TYR A 12 4.65 -28.96 -6.42
CA TYR A 12 4.68 -28.25 -5.14
C TYR A 12 5.88 -28.59 -4.23
N VAL A 13 6.20 -29.88 -4.07
CA VAL A 13 7.33 -30.35 -3.25
C VAL A 13 8.67 -29.84 -3.81
N GLN A 14 8.76 -29.70 -5.13
CA GLN A 14 9.97 -29.23 -5.81
C GLN A 14 10.10 -27.70 -5.69
N GLN A 15 9.00 -26.95 -5.63
CA GLN A 15 9.02 -25.51 -5.31
C GLN A 15 9.48 -25.23 -3.87
N MET A 16 9.00 -26.02 -2.90
CA MET A 16 9.44 -25.95 -1.49
C MET A 16 10.93 -26.28 -1.33
N CYS A 17 11.40 -27.38 -1.95
CA CYS A 17 12.81 -27.73 -1.97
C CYS A 17 13.66 -26.68 -2.71
N GLU A 18 13.14 -26.02 -3.75
CA GLU A 18 13.83 -24.92 -4.43
C GLU A 18 13.86 -23.64 -3.58
N LEU A 19 12.80 -23.31 -2.84
CA LEU A 19 12.77 -22.19 -1.89
C LEU A 19 13.81 -22.38 -0.77
N ASP A 20 13.83 -23.54 -0.13
CA ASP A 20 14.81 -23.86 0.92
C ASP A 20 16.24 -23.88 0.35
N ARG A 21 16.46 -24.50 -0.82
CA ARG A 21 17.80 -24.59 -1.44
C ARG A 21 18.30 -23.25 -2.00
N ARG A 22 17.41 -22.37 -2.47
CA ARG A 22 17.76 -21.08 -3.11
C ARG A 22 17.76 -19.91 -2.15
N SER A 23 17.13 -20.03 -0.98
CA SER A 23 17.24 -19.04 0.10
C SER A 23 18.69 -18.77 0.54
N LEU A 24 19.69 -19.54 0.03
CA LEU A 24 21.11 -19.41 0.35
C LEU A 24 21.39 -19.46 1.86
N GLY A 25 20.49 -20.05 2.64
CA GLY A 25 20.58 -20.06 4.11
C GLY A 25 20.21 -18.73 4.77
N CYS A 26 19.46 -17.86 4.08
CA CYS A 26 18.92 -16.61 4.62
C CYS A 26 17.39 -16.74 4.80
N PRO A 27 16.92 -17.43 5.85
CA PRO A 27 15.51 -17.77 6.08
C PRO A 27 14.63 -16.59 6.51
N PHE A 28 15.17 -15.37 6.48
CA PHE A 28 14.51 -14.18 6.99
C PHE A 28 13.54 -13.56 5.97
N SER A 29 13.64 -13.88 4.67
CA SER A 29 12.78 -13.27 3.64
C SER A 29 12.28 -14.29 2.63
N ILE A 30 10.95 -14.32 2.45
CA ILE A 30 10.29 -15.13 1.43
C ILE A 30 9.51 -14.22 0.49
N GLU A 31 9.76 -14.39 -0.82
CA GLU A 31 9.03 -13.70 -1.90
C GLU A 31 8.44 -14.74 -2.86
N ILE A 32 7.12 -14.82 -2.90
CA ILE A 32 6.36 -15.64 -3.85
C ILE A 32 5.61 -14.69 -4.79
N SER A 33 5.96 -14.71 -6.07
CA SER A 33 5.33 -13.85 -7.08
C SER A 33 4.83 -14.66 -8.28
N LYS A 34 3.65 -14.30 -8.79
CA LYS A 34 3.08 -14.81 -10.06
C LYS A 34 2.96 -16.33 -10.12
N ALA A 35 2.48 -16.93 -9.05
CA ALA A 35 2.17 -18.35 -9.04
C ALA A 35 0.90 -18.63 -9.85
N TYR A 36 1.06 -19.31 -10.99
CA TYR A 36 -0.04 -19.89 -11.76
C TYR A 36 -0.21 -21.35 -11.32
N SER A 37 -0.67 -21.56 -10.09
CA SER A 37 -0.94 -22.89 -9.56
C SER A 37 -2.41 -23.24 -9.83
N SER A 38 -2.67 -24.29 -10.61
CA SER A 38 -3.99 -24.90 -10.63
C SER A 38 -4.21 -25.58 -9.26
N THR A 39 -5.13 -25.01 -8.49
CA THR A 39 -5.77 -25.58 -7.28
C THR A 39 -4.93 -25.95 -6.07
N ARG A 40 -3.59 -25.90 -6.09
CA ARG A 40 -2.79 -26.18 -4.88
C ARG A 40 -2.42 -24.90 -4.14
N GLY A 41 -2.87 -24.82 -2.88
CA GLY A 41 -2.53 -23.73 -1.98
C GLY A 41 -1.04 -23.71 -1.61
N PHE A 42 -0.57 -22.53 -1.20
CA PHE A 42 0.76 -22.36 -0.63
C PHE A 42 0.68 -22.67 0.86
N MET A 43 1.30 -23.78 1.26
CA MET A 43 1.49 -24.11 2.68
C MET A 43 2.91 -23.74 3.13
N PHE A 44 2.97 -23.03 4.25
CA PHE A 44 4.21 -22.79 5.01
C PHE A 44 4.24 -23.70 6.21
N SER A 45 5.36 -24.37 6.44
CA SER A 45 5.55 -25.15 7.66
C SER A 45 5.77 -24.22 8.86
N SER A 46 5.32 -24.64 10.04
CA SER A 46 5.56 -23.92 11.30
C SER A 46 7.05 -23.59 11.53
N ALA A 47 7.97 -24.49 11.16
CA ALA A 47 9.41 -24.28 11.28
C ALA A 47 9.90 -23.09 10.44
N GLN A 48 9.35 -22.89 9.23
CA GLN A 48 9.69 -21.74 8.38
C GLN A 48 9.13 -20.43 8.95
N CYS A 49 7.92 -20.47 9.52
CA CYS A 49 7.26 -19.30 10.13
C CYS A 49 8.05 -18.71 11.31
N THR A 50 8.70 -19.56 12.11
CA THR A 50 9.44 -19.12 13.32
C THR A 50 10.66 -18.23 13.06
N ARG A 51 11.12 -18.09 11.82
CA ARG A 51 12.31 -17.30 11.45
C ARG A 51 12.02 -16.22 10.41
N LEU A 52 10.76 -16.13 9.98
CA LEU A 52 10.32 -15.27 8.91
C LEU A 52 10.32 -13.81 9.40
N GLU A 53 11.06 -12.93 8.71
CA GLU A 53 11.08 -11.49 8.98
C GLU A 53 10.33 -10.70 7.89
N TYR A 54 10.36 -11.18 6.65
CA TYR A 54 9.75 -10.54 5.49
C TYR A 54 8.94 -11.57 4.70
N LEU A 55 7.65 -11.31 4.53
CA LEU A 55 6.77 -12.15 3.72
C LEU A 55 6.16 -11.31 2.61
N LYS A 56 6.45 -11.67 1.36
CA LYS A 56 5.80 -11.09 0.18
C LYS A 56 5.12 -12.18 -0.64
N VAL A 57 3.81 -12.06 -0.83
CA VAL A 57 3.00 -13.03 -1.58
C VAL A 57 2.08 -12.29 -2.55
N SER A 58 2.20 -12.60 -3.84
CA SER A 58 1.30 -12.09 -4.88
C SER A 58 0.66 -13.24 -5.66
N LEU A 59 -0.64 -13.44 -5.48
CA LEU A 59 -1.42 -14.55 -6.05
C LEU A 59 -2.37 -14.05 -7.14
N TRP A 60 -2.24 -14.64 -8.33
CA TRP A 60 -2.97 -14.25 -9.55
C TRP A 60 -4.10 -15.22 -9.90
N VAL A 61 -4.19 -16.34 -9.22
CA VAL A 61 -5.17 -17.39 -9.49
C VAL A 61 -5.78 -17.84 -8.18
N SER A 62 -6.71 -18.79 -8.26
CA SER A 62 -7.43 -19.36 -7.14
C SER A 62 -6.59 -20.22 -6.17
N SER A 63 -5.44 -19.70 -5.75
CA SER A 63 -4.57 -20.33 -4.78
C SER A 63 -4.98 -19.88 -3.38
N LEU A 64 -5.25 -20.85 -2.50
CA LEU A 64 -5.38 -20.59 -1.07
C LEU A 64 -3.99 -20.34 -0.49
N LEU A 65 -3.83 -19.22 0.21
CA LEU A 65 -2.70 -19.04 1.11
C LEU A 65 -3.07 -19.71 2.44
N VAL A 66 -2.44 -20.84 2.73
CA VAL A 66 -2.64 -21.55 3.99
C VAL A 66 -1.35 -21.42 4.77
N ILE A 67 -1.31 -20.51 5.73
CA ILE A 67 -0.22 -20.50 6.70
C ILE A 67 -0.67 -21.47 7.80
N GLU A 68 0.00 -22.61 7.95
CA GLU A 68 -0.27 -23.47 9.10
C GLU A 68 -0.15 -22.63 10.37
N GLU A 69 -1.14 -22.74 11.26
CA GLU A 69 -1.14 -22.02 12.53
C GLU A 69 0.21 -22.23 13.22
N GLY A 70 0.99 -21.15 13.26
CA GLY A 70 2.37 -21.19 13.68
C GLY A 70 2.83 -19.78 14.03
N PRO A 71 3.62 -19.63 15.11
CA PRO A 71 4.05 -18.31 15.54
C PRO A 71 4.97 -17.69 14.48
N THR A 72 4.77 -16.39 14.22
CA THR A 72 5.61 -15.59 13.32
C THR A 72 6.32 -14.48 14.12
N PRO A 73 7.09 -14.83 15.17
CA PRO A 73 7.53 -13.88 16.20
C PRO A 73 8.48 -12.79 15.67
N PHE A 74 9.18 -13.08 14.56
CA PHE A 74 10.13 -12.15 13.96
C PHE A 74 9.60 -11.42 12.73
N LEU A 75 8.35 -11.64 12.32
CA LEU A 75 7.80 -11.02 11.12
C LEU A 75 7.72 -9.50 11.33
N ARG A 76 8.40 -8.76 10.44
CA ARG A 76 8.54 -7.29 10.46
C ARG A 76 7.81 -6.62 9.31
N HIS A 77 7.80 -7.26 8.15
CA HIS A 77 7.20 -6.74 6.92
C HIS A 77 6.33 -7.79 6.24
N LEU A 78 5.12 -7.37 5.87
CA LEU A 78 4.13 -8.20 5.18
C LEU A 78 3.66 -7.49 3.92
N ASP A 79 3.75 -8.14 2.76
CA ASP A 79 3.27 -7.62 1.48
C ASP A 79 2.38 -8.68 0.82
N LEU A 80 1.07 -8.46 0.80
CA LEU A 80 0.08 -9.39 0.28
C LEU A 80 -0.75 -8.73 -0.82
N ALA A 81 -0.83 -9.39 -1.96
CA ALA A 81 -1.67 -8.98 -3.07
C ALA A 81 -2.41 -10.19 -3.66
N PHE A 82 -3.75 -10.13 -3.65
CA PHE A 82 -4.62 -11.16 -4.25
C PHE A 82 -5.43 -10.55 -5.40
N ASP A 83 -5.30 -11.06 -6.62
CA ASP A 83 -5.95 -10.46 -7.80
C ASP A 83 -7.45 -10.79 -7.91
N TYR A 84 -7.90 -11.88 -7.30
CA TYR A 84 -9.29 -12.31 -7.35
C TYR A 84 -9.87 -12.35 -5.93
N ALA A 85 -11.10 -11.85 -5.79
CA ALA A 85 -11.93 -11.98 -4.60
C ALA A 85 -12.23 -13.47 -4.38
N GLN A 86 -11.27 -14.16 -3.78
CA GLN A 86 -11.40 -15.55 -3.47
C GLN A 86 -11.99 -15.68 -2.07
N MET A 87 -13.05 -16.47 -1.97
CA MET A 87 -13.59 -16.96 -0.71
C MET A 87 -12.57 -17.95 -0.10
N SER A 88 -11.45 -17.45 0.44
CA SER A 88 -10.83 -18.19 1.53
C SER A 88 -11.88 -18.21 2.66
N PRO A 89 -12.33 -19.39 3.13
CA PRO A 89 -13.33 -19.43 4.20
C PRO A 89 -12.78 -18.86 5.51
N GLU A 90 -11.46 -18.84 5.68
CA GLU A 90 -10.81 -18.41 6.90
C GLU A 90 -9.74 -17.33 6.61
N PRO A 91 -9.68 -16.28 7.44
CA PRO A 91 -8.67 -15.24 7.31
C PRO A 91 -7.32 -15.75 7.81
N VAL A 92 -6.24 -15.31 7.17
CA VAL A 92 -4.86 -15.57 7.62
C VAL A 92 -4.54 -14.69 8.82
N VAL A 93 -4.22 -15.30 9.95
CA VAL A 93 -4.02 -14.59 11.22
C VAL A 93 -2.53 -14.38 11.51
N PHE A 94 -2.13 -13.13 11.78
CA PHE A 94 -0.75 -12.76 12.15
C PHE A 94 -0.68 -12.08 13.54
N LEU A 95 -1.57 -12.47 14.47
CA LEU A 95 -1.60 -11.88 15.81
C LEU A 95 -0.33 -12.19 16.64
N ASP A 96 0.37 -13.27 16.33
CA ASP A 96 1.63 -13.67 16.98
C ASP A 96 2.89 -13.03 16.35
N ALA A 97 2.73 -11.91 15.65
CA ALA A 97 3.81 -11.14 15.03
C ALA A 97 4.08 -9.81 15.76
N PRO A 98 4.65 -9.80 16.99
CA PRO A 98 4.83 -8.59 17.80
C PRO A 98 5.82 -7.58 17.19
N LEU A 99 6.66 -8.03 16.27
CA LEU A 99 7.63 -7.20 15.56
C LEU A 99 7.12 -6.66 14.22
N LEU A 100 5.87 -6.94 13.84
CA LEU A 100 5.31 -6.46 12.58
C LEU A 100 5.18 -4.93 12.62
N ARG A 101 5.85 -4.25 11.69
CA ARG A 101 5.87 -2.78 11.61
C ARG A 101 5.40 -2.25 10.27
N SER A 102 5.48 -3.06 9.22
CA SER A 102 5.20 -2.62 7.85
C SER A 102 4.26 -3.61 7.16
N ALA A 103 3.19 -3.10 6.56
CA ALA A 103 2.24 -3.89 5.79
C ALA A 103 1.92 -3.23 4.44
N ALA A 104 1.87 -4.03 3.37
CA ALA A 104 1.37 -3.64 2.06
C ALA A 104 0.26 -4.60 1.65
N LEU A 105 -0.95 -4.10 1.44
CA LEU A 105 -2.14 -4.92 1.19
C LEU A 105 -2.92 -4.35 0.01
N ASN A 106 -3.47 -5.22 -0.84
CA ASN A 106 -4.56 -4.81 -1.72
C ASN A 106 -5.95 -5.06 -1.10
N GLU A 107 -7.00 -4.56 -1.74
CA GLU A 107 -8.40 -4.73 -1.34
C GLU A 107 -8.73 -6.18 -0.93
N ASN A 108 -8.46 -7.15 -1.80
CA ASN A 108 -8.75 -8.55 -1.51
C ASN A 108 -7.93 -9.10 -0.33
N ALA A 109 -6.65 -8.71 -0.21
CA ALA A 109 -5.81 -9.14 0.89
C ALA A 109 -6.28 -8.57 2.22
N LEU A 110 -6.78 -7.33 2.24
CA LEU A 110 -7.27 -6.68 3.45
C LEU A 110 -8.37 -7.48 4.14
N HIS A 111 -9.31 -8.03 3.37
CA HIS A 111 -10.42 -8.83 3.91
C HIS A 111 -10.02 -10.25 4.30
N ALA A 112 -8.87 -10.72 3.82
CA ALA A 112 -8.38 -12.07 4.01
C ALA A 112 -7.33 -12.19 5.12
N VAL A 113 -7.01 -11.11 5.85
CA VAL A 113 -6.00 -11.12 6.91
C VAL A 113 -6.45 -10.46 8.21
N VAL A 114 -5.94 -10.99 9.32
CA VAL A 114 -6.05 -10.37 10.65
C VAL A 114 -4.66 -9.96 11.10
N LEU A 115 -4.45 -8.66 11.26
CA LEU A 115 -3.16 -8.07 11.65
C LEU A 115 -3.23 -7.37 13.02
N PRO A 116 -2.11 -7.28 13.75
CA PRO A 116 -1.98 -6.40 14.90
C PRO A 116 -1.85 -4.94 14.42
N TRP A 117 -2.96 -4.34 13.96
CA TRP A 117 -2.96 -3.02 13.31
C TRP A 117 -2.27 -1.91 14.11
N ALA A 118 -2.49 -1.88 15.43
CA ALA A 118 -2.02 -0.79 16.28
C ALA A 118 -0.49 -0.66 16.33
N GLN A 119 0.29 -1.70 16.02
CA GLN A 119 1.77 -1.64 16.05
C GLN A 119 2.41 -1.30 14.70
N LEU A 120 1.62 -1.16 13.63
CA LEU A 120 2.14 -0.79 12.32
C LEU A 120 2.62 0.67 12.33
N THR A 121 3.81 0.89 11.79
CA THR A 121 4.41 2.22 11.56
C THR A 121 4.42 2.59 10.09
N GLU A 122 4.31 1.61 9.20
CA GLU A 122 4.24 1.78 7.76
C GLU A 122 3.07 0.99 7.19
N LEU A 123 2.27 1.63 6.34
CA LEU A 123 1.14 0.99 5.68
C LEU A 123 1.05 1.43 4.23
N THR A 124 0.96 0.46 3.33
CA THR A 124 0.61 0.68 1.93
C THR A 124 -0.70 -0.04 1.63
N LEU A 125 -1.72 0.70 1.19
CA LEU A 125 -3.00 0.13 0.79
C LEU A 125 -3.22 0.34 -0.71
N HIS A 126 -3.62 -0.73 -1.39
CA HIS A 126 -3.83 -0.73 -2.82
C HIS A 126 -5.30 -1.01 -3.18
N TYR A 127 -5.82 -0.22 -4.11
CA TYR A 127 -7.15 -0.41 -4.72
C TYR A 127 -8.31 -0.30 -3.73
N LEU A 128 -8.16 0.45 -2.64
CA LEU A 128 -9.24 0.65 -1.68
C LEU A 128 -10.04 1.91 -1.96
N PHE A 129 -11.33 1.85 -1.61
CA PHE A 129 -12.18 3.02 -1.49
C PHE A 129 -11.81 3.83 -0.22
N PRO A 130 -12.14 5.13 -0.17
CA PRO A 130 -11.76 5.98 0.96
C PRO A 130 -12.34 5.51 2.30
N GLN A 131 -13.54 4.93 2.31
CA GLN A 131 -14.22 4.44 3.49
C GLN A 131 -13.50 3.22 4.08
N GLU A 132 -13.01 2.33 3.22
CA GLU A 132 -12.23 1.15 3.62
C GLU A 132 -10.86 1.57 4.14
N CYS A 133 -10.19 2.50 3.45
CA CYS A 133 -8.98 3.13 3.96
C CYS A 133 -9.22 3.72 5.35
N ALA A 134 -10.29 4.48 5.53
CA ALA A 134 -10.61 5.11 6.82
C ALA A 134 -10.80 4.09 7.94
N ALA A 135 -11.54 3.00 7.68
CA ALA A 135 -11.76 1.93 8.64
C ALA A 135 -10.44 1.28 9.11
N VAL A 136 -9.52 1.03 8.18
CA VAL A 136 -8.20 0.46 8.50
C VAL A 136 -7.33 1.46 9.25
N LEU A 137 -7.30 2.71 8.79
CA LEU A 137 -6.46 3.76 9.36
C LEU A 137 -6.86 4.13 10.79
N GLN A 138 -8.13 3.96 11.16
CA GLN A 138 -8.57 4.09 12.55
C GLN A 138 -7.97 3.02 13.49
N LEU A 139 -7.51 1.89 12.94
CA LEU A 139 -6.88 0.81 13.71
C LEU A 139 -5.36 0.98 13.84
N THR A 140 -4.73 1.89 13.10
CA THR A 140 -3.26 2.04 13.02
C THR A 140 -2.75 3.28 13.77
N SER A 141 -2.91 3.28 15.09
CA SER A 141 -2.57 4.44 15.95
C SER A 141 -1.08 4.85 15.96
N ASN A 142 -0.17 3.96 15.54
CA ASN A 142 1.27 4.21 15.51
C ASN A 142 1.84 4.50 14.10
N LEU A 143 0.96 4.76 13.13
CA LEU A 143 1.35 4.96 11.74
C LEU A 143 2.19 6.24 11.55
N VAL A 144 3.36 6.09 10.92
CA VAL A 144 4.32 7.17 10.60
C VAL A 144 4.37 7.42 9.09
N TYR A 145 4.33 6.34 8.30
CA TYR A 145 4.32 6.40 6.83
C TYR A 145 3.07 5.72 6.28
N CYS A 146 2.36 6.40 5.39
CA CYS A 146 1.17 5.86 4.76
C CYS A 146 1.21 6.12 3.25
N LYS A 147 1.00 5.06 2.47
CA LYS A 147 0.79 5.16 1.02
C LYS A 147 -0.56 4.57 0.65
N LEU A 148 -1.40 5.35 -0.02
CA LEU A 148 -2.71 4.93 -0.48
C LEU A 148 -2.76 4.99 -2.00
N ILE A 149 -3.05 3.85 -2.63
CA ILE A 149 -3.38 3.77 -4.06
C ILE A 149 -4.89 3.58 -4.18
N ILE A 150 -5.57 4.64 -4.58
CA ILE A 150 -7.00 4.84 -4.38
C ILE A 150 -7.80 4.29 -5.57
N ALA A 151 -8.76 3.40 -5.28
CA ALA A 151 -9.85 3.08 -6.19
C ALA A 151 -10.84 4.27 -6.25
N GLY A 152 -11.39 4.59 -7.41
CA GLY A 152 -12.14 5.83 -7.63
C GLY A 152 -13.30 6.13 -6.69
N ASN A 153 -13.81 7.36 -6.74
CA ASN A 153 -14.94 7.74 -5.90
C ASN A 153 -16.25 7.10 -6.38
N ASP A 154 -16.92 6.35 -5.51
CA ASP A 154 -18.26 5.77 -5.71
C ASP A 154 -19.39 6.82 -5.57
N GLY A 155 -19.08 7.98 -5.00
CA GLY A 155 -19.73 9.23 -5.31
C GLY A 155 -20.72 9.79 -4.31
N VAL A 156 -20.99 9.24 -3.11
CA VAL A 156 -22.12 9.78 -2.31
C VAL A 156 -21.99 9.78 -0.77
N GLN A 157 -21.01 9.15 -0.13
CA GLN A 157 -21.05 9.05 1.34
C GLN A 157 -20.24 10.17 2.05
N PRO A 158 -20.80 10.83 3.08
CA PRO A 158 -20.02 11.67 3.98
C PRO A 158 -18.94 10.81 4.63
N ARG A 159 -17.71 11.29 4.57
CA ARG A 159 -16.54 10.52 4.98
C ARG A 159 -16.22 10.84 6.43
N PRO A 160 -16.02 9.84 7.31
CA PRO A 160 -15.57 10.10 8.66
C PRO A 160 -14.18 10.74 8.60
N ASP A 161 -13.95 11.72 9.46
CA ASP A 161 -12.62 12.28 9.64
C ASP A 161 -11.71 11.23 10.29
N VAL A 162 -10.56 10.99 9.68
CA VAL A 162 -9.52 10.07 10.13
C VAL A 162 -8.40 10.91 10.71
N THR A 163 -8.21 10.80 12.03
CA THR A 163 -7.13 11.50 12.72
C THR A 163 -5.93 10.57 12.90
N LEU A 164 -4.77 10.95 12.34
CA LEU A 164 -3.53 10.17 12.45
C LEU A 164 -2.45 11.04 13.12
N LEU A 165 -2.35 10.90 14.44
CA LEU A 165 -1.56 11.79 15.31
C LEU A 165 -0.04 11.62 15.19
N ARG A 166 0.43 10.56 14.52
CA ARG A 166 1.86 10.25 14.38
C ARG A 166 2.33 10.19 12.92
N LEU A 167 1.43 10.47 11.98
CA LEU A 167 1.74 10.36 10.57
C LEU A 167 2.65 11.52 10.16
N GLU A 168 3.84 11.18 9.66
CA GLU A 168 4.85 12.15 9.21
C GLU A 168 4.93 12.23 7.69
N SER A 169 4.60 11.13 6.99
CA SER A 169 4.62 11.06 5.53
C SER A 169 3.37 10.40 4.97
N LEU A 170 2.75 11.07 3.99
CA LEU A 170 1.55 10.61 3.30
C LEU A 170 1.77 10.64 1.78
N THR A 171 1.56 9.50 1.14
CA THR A 171 1.56 9.37 -0.32
C THR A 171 0.16 9.00 -0.80
N LEU A 172 -0.42 9.81 -1.66
CA LEU A 172 -1.71 9.56 -2.30
C LEU A 172 -1.52 9.40 -3.80
N GLU A 173 -1.83 8.20 -4.28
CA GLU A 173 -1.76 7.84 -5.69
C GLU A 173 -3.15 7.37 -6.17
N PRO A 174 -3.56 7.73 -7.38
CA PRO A 174 -4.76 7.23 -8.00
C PRO A 174 -4.47 5.90 -8.68
N HIS A 175 -5.45 5.01 -8.68
CA HIS A 175 -5.36 3.82 -9.51
C HIS A 175 -5.45 4.20 -11.02
N ARG A 176 -4.76 3.45 -11.90
CA ARG A 176 -4.57 3.75 -13.33
C ARG A 176 -5.85 4.00 -14.13
N HIS A 177 -6.98 3.47 -13.66
CA HIS A 177 -8.29 3.57 -14.32
C HIS A 177 -9.25 4.52 -13.63
N THR A 178 -8.80 5.22 -12.59
CA THR A 178 -9.65 6.14 -11.86
C THR A 178 -9.75 7.49 -12.57
N THR A 179 -10.97 7.96 -12.78
CA THR A 179 -11.24 9.24 -13.47
C THR A 179 -11.66 10.38 -12.52
N LYS A 180 -12.03 10.06 -11.27
CA LYS A 180 -12.49 11.02 -10.26
C LYS A 180 -11.99 10.67 -8.86
N THR A 181 -11.04 11.44 -8.34
CA THR A 181 -10.46 11.27 -6.99
C THR A 181 -10.48 12.55 -6.15
N SER A 182 -11.45 13.46 -6.33
CA SER A 182 -11.51 14.68 -5.50
C SER A 182 -11.96 14.38 -4.05
N GLY A 183 -11.54 15.25 -3.12
CA GLY A 183 -12.02 15.25 -1.73
C GLY A 183 -11.41 14.17 -0.82
N TYR A 184 -10.33 13.52 -1.24
CA TYR A 184 -9.64 12.52 -0.39
C TYR A 184 -8.80 13.16 0.70
N LEU A 185 -8.11 14.28 0.41
CA LEU A 185 -7.35 14.98 1.43
C LEU A 185 -8.25 15.47 2.59
N GLU A 186 -9.50 15.81 2.28
CA GLU A 186 -10.45 16.30 3.28
C GLU A 186 -10.79 15.26 4.35
N THR A 187 -10.53 13.97 4.13
CA THR A 187 -10.81 12.92 5.13
C THR A 187 -9.76 12.84 6.23
N PHE A 188 -8.62 13.50 6.07
CA PHE A 188 -7.48 13.33 6.97
C PHE A 188 -7.29 14.56 7.87
N VAL A 189 -7.03 14.28 9.15
CA VAL A 189 -6.52 15.24 10.12
C VAL A 189 -5.17 14.71 10.62
N VAL A 190 -4.09 15.28 10.09
CA VAL A 190 -2.73 14.74 10.24
C VAL A 190 -1.78 15.80 10.80
N PRO A 191 -1.88 16.14 12.09
CA PRO A 191 -1.20 17.31 12.67
C PRO A 191 0.33 17.22 12.64
N THR A 192 0.89 16.02 12.56
CA THR A 192 2.34 15.79 12.52
C THR A 192 2.89 15.63 11.10
N LEU A 193 2.08 15.84 10.06
CA LEU A 193 2.50 15.59 8.69
C LEU A 193 3.60 16.57 8.27
N ARG A 194 4.72 16.04 7.76
CA ARG A 194 5.89 16.80 7.27
C ARG A 194 6.06 16.65 5.76
N HIS A 195 5.74 15.48 5.22
CA HIS A 195 5.90 15.19 3.80
C HIS A 195 4.57 14.75 3.18
N LEU A 196 4.18 15.43 2.11
CA LEU A 196 3.01 15.07 1.31
C LEU A 196 3.43 14.77 -0.13
N GLN A 197 3.16 13.56 -0.58
CA GLN A 197 3.23 13.20 -1.99
C GLN A 197 1.81 12.97 -2.50
N VAL A 198 1.42 13.66 -3.57
CA VAL A 198 0.05 13.57 -4.09
C VAL A 198 0.04 13.72 -5.60
N GLU A 199 -0.72 12.86 -6.27
CA GLU A 199 -1.00 13.09 -7.68
C GLU A 199 -2.10 14.14 -7.84
N GLU A 200 -1.89 15.09 -8.74
CA GLU A 200 -2.73 16.27 -8.93
C GLU A 200 -4.20 15.93 -9.23
N GLN A 201 -4.48 14.79 -9.87
CA GLN A 201 -5.86 14.36 -10.12
C GLN A 201 -6.69 14.15 -8.83
N ILE A 202 -6.02 13.86 -7.70
CA ILE A 202 -6.63 13.72 -6.37
C ILE A 202 -7.02 15.09 -5.79
N LEU A 203 -6.30 16.14 -6.18
CA LEU A 203 -6.51 17.50 -5.68
C LEU A 203 -7.72 18.20 -6.31
N GLY A 204 -8.30 17.63 -7.38
CA GLY A 204 -9.53 18.11 -8.00
C GLY A 204 -9.32 19.23 -9.04
N SER A 205 -10.28 20.17 -9.12
CA SER A 205 -10.24 21.27 -10.09
C SER A 205 -9.40 22.45 -9.64
N ASP A 206 -9.30 22.69 -8.33
CA ASP A 206 -8.48 23.74 -7.73
C ASP A 206 -7.49 23.10 -6.74
N PRO A 207 -6.35 22.60 -7.24
CA PRO A 207 -5.46 21.79 -6.43
C PRO A 207 -4.75 22.60 -5.34
N VAL A 208 -4.52 23.90 -5.58
CA VAL A 208 -3.84 24.77 -4.62
C VAL A 208 -4.77 25.08 -3.45
N ASN A 209 -6.03 25.42 -3.72
CA ASN A 209 -7.00 25.64 -2.65
C ASN A 209 -7.28 24.37 -1.85
N SER A 210 -7.36 23.21 -2.51
CA SER A 210 -7.49 21.91 -1.82
C SER A 210 -6.35 21.65 -0.83
N LEU A 211 -5.11 21.96 -1.21
CA LEU A 211 -3.97 21.84 -0.30
C LEU A 211 -4.01 22.85 0.84
N ILE A 212 -4.40 24.10 0.59
CA ILE A 212 -4.56 25.13 1.64
C ILE A 212 -5.59 24.69 2.68
N ILE A 213 -6.75 24.21 2.22
CA ILE A 213 -7.81 23.68 3.09
C ILE A 213 -7.29 22.52 3.91
N PHE A 214 -6.60 21.58 3.28
CA PHE A 214 -6.02 20.40 3.95
C PHE A 214 -5.01 20.79 5.04
N VAL A 215 -4.06 21.67 4.73
CA VAL A 215 -3.03 22.13 5.68
C VAL A 215 -3.68 22.88 6.84
N SER A 216 -4.63 23.78 6.54
CA SER A 216 -5.39 24.51 7.55
C SER A 216 -6.18 23.59 8.48
N LYS A 217 -6.90 22.61 7.91
CA LYS A 217 -7.67 21.61 8.66
C LYS A 217 -6.78 20.73 9.53
N SER A 218 -5.65 20.27 9.00
CA SER A 218 -4.75 19.38 9.72
C SER A 218 -3.89 20.10 10.76
N GLY A 219 -3.67 21.42 10.61
CA GLY A 219 -2.78 22.18 11.47
C GLY A 219 -1.32 21.73 11.38
N CYS A 220 -0.93 21.10 10.28
CA CYS A 220 0.40 20.53 10.10
C CYS A 220 1.43 21.54 9.61
N THR A 221 2.71 21.28 9.89
CA THR A 221 3.84 22.08 9.43
C THR A 221 4.58 21.33 8.33
N LEU A 222 4.02 21.34 7.12
CA LEU A 222 4.62 20.67 5.97
C LEU A 222 6.01 21.25 5.65
N GLU A 223 6.96 20.35 5.42
CA GLU A 223 8.34 20.64 5.03
C GLU A 223 8.54 20.39 3.54
N GLY A 224 7.87 19.38 2.98
CA GLY A 224 7.95 19.05 1.57
C GLY A 224 6.61 18.63 0.96
N ILE A 225 6.33 19.15 -0.24
CA ILE A 225 5.21 18.71 -1.09
C ILE A 225 5.77 18.24 -2.43
N TYR A 226 5.43 17.01 -2.79
CA TYR A 226 5.68 16.45 -4.11
C TYR A 226 4.36 16.31 -4.87
N VAL A 227 4.23 17.02 -5.99
CA VAL A 227 3.06 16.92 -6.86
C VAL A 227 3.44 16.23 -8.17
N SER A 228 2.85 15.07 -8.45
CA SER A 228 2.91 14.41 -9.76
C SER A 228 1.63 14.65 -10.54
N GLY A 229 1.66 14.53 -11.87
CA GLY A 229 0.44 14.63 -12.69
C GLY A 229 0.67 15.23 -14.06
N LYS A 230 -0.39 15.22 -14.88
CA LYS A 230 -0.36 15.71 -16.26
C LYS A 230 -0.68 17.19 -16.39
N ARG A 231 -1.44 17.79 -15.47
CA ARG A 231 -1.74 19.23 -15.56
C ARG A 231 -0.58 19.93 -14.87
N GLN A 232 0.43 20.30 -15.63
CA GLN A 232 1.50 21.11 -15.07
C GLN A 232 0.96 22.52 -14.83
N LEU A 233 0.21 22.73 -13.75
CA LEU A 233 0.03 24.07 -13.20
C LEU A 233 1.42 24.66 -12.98
N SER A 234 1.56 25.96 -13.25
CA SER A 234 2.84 26.62 -13.08
C SER A 234 3.33 26.42 -11.64
N LYS A 235 4.59 25.97 -11.50
CA LYS A 235 5.29 25.86 -10.21
C LYS A 235 5.17 27.14 -9.38
N ASP A 236 5.02 28.29 -10.05
CA ASP A 236 4.89 29.61 -9.41
C ASP A 236 3.56 29.80 -8.67
N ILE A 237 2.51 29.07 -9.02
CA ILE A 237 1.24 29.14 -8.29
C ILE A 237 1.40 28.45 -6.93
N TYR A 238 1.98 27.24 -6.90
CA TYR A 238 2.27 26.53 -5.66
C TYR A 238 3.26 27.30 -4.78
N ARG A 239 4.34 27.85 -5.37
CA ARG A 239 5.32 28.66 -4.62
C ARG A 239 4.71 29.89 -3.95
N ARG A 240 3.74 30.55 -4.60
CA ARG A 240 3.04 31.70 -4.01
C ARG A 240 2.18 31.29 -2.82
N ALA A 241 1.53 30.12 -2.89
CA ALA A 241 0.73 29.59 -1.79
C ALA A 241 1.58 29.04 -0.63
N PHE A 242 2.75 28.46 -0.95
CA PHE A 242 3.62 27.75 -0.01
C PHE A 242 5.07 28.23 -0.11
N PRO A 243 5.38 29.47 0.29
CA PRO A 243 6.70 30.08 0.05
C PRO A 243 7.84 29.47 0.87
N SER A 244 7.54 28.80 1.98
CA SER A 244 8.53 28.22 2.91
C SER A 244 8.68 26.69 2.78
N ILE A 245 7.95 26.06 1.85
CA ILE A 245 7.89 24.60 1.74
C ILE A 245 8.74 24.16 0.55
N GLU A 246 9.47 23.04 0.70
CA GLU A 246 10.17 22.43 -0.42
C GLU A 246 9.15 21.85 -1.42
N LEU A 247 9.18 22.36 -2.65
CA LEU A 247 8.28 21.94 -3.72
C LEU A 247 9.04 21.14 -4.78
N SER A 248 8.63 19.88 -4.95
CA SER A 248 9.13 18.99 -5.98
C SER A 248 8.01 18.57 -6.93
N PHE A 249 8.36 18.40 -8.20
CA PHE A 249 7.41 18.02 -9.25
C PHE A 249 8.03 16.93 -10.10
N ASP A 250 7.19 16.02 -10.59
CA ASP A 250 7.64 15.02 -11.54
C ASP A 250 8.00 15.71 -12.86
N GLU A 251 9.28 15.70 -13.21
CA GLU A 251 9.77 16.18 -14.50
C GLU A 251 9.47 15.10 -15.54
N PHE A 252 8.19 14.96 -15.87
CA PHE A 252 7.82 14.24 -17.07
C PHE A 252 8.38 15.00 -18.27
N TYR A 253 9.56 14.55 -18.72
CA TYR A 253 9.99 14.72 -20.08
C TYR A 253 8.89 14.09 -20.95
N PHE A 254 7.99 14.93 -21.46
CA PHE A 254 7.24 14.60 -22.67
C PHE A 254 8.31 14.37 -23.75
N GLY A 255 8.81 13.15 -23.83
CA GLY A 255 9.63 12.74 -24.95
C GLY A 255 8.83 13.02 -26.21
N GLU A 256 9.42 13.79 -27.12
CA GLU A 256 8.95 14.16 -28.46
C GLU A 256 8.74 12.91 -29.35
N GLY A 257 7.89 11.98 -28.93
CA GLY A 257 7.69 10.68 -29.55
C GLY A 257 6.27 10.45 -30.06
N ALA A 258 5.40 11.47 -30.06
CA ALA A 258 4.01 11.34 -30.50
C ALA A 258 3.78 11.53 -32.01
N ASP A 259 4.84 11.66 -32.83
CA ASP A 259 4.74 11.81 -34.29
C ASP A 259 4.91 10.50 -35.08
N ARG A 260 4.73 9.34 -34.46
CA ARG A 260 4.73 8.06 -35.18
C ARG A 260 3.65 7.11 -34.68
N LEU A 261 2.42 7.31 -35.14
CA LEU A 261 1.45 6.24 -35.44
C LEU A 261 0.41 6.76 -36.44
#